data_AF-A0A6P4Z5U7-F1
#
_entry.id   AF-A0A6P4Z5U7-F1
#
_cell.length_a   1.000
_cell.length_b   1.000
_cell.length_c   1.000
_cell.angle_alpha   90.00
_cell.angle_beta   90.00
_cell.angle_gamma   90.00
#
_symmetry.space_group_name_H-M   'P 1'
#
loop_
_entity.id
_entity.type
_entity.pdbx_description
1 polymer ?
#
loop_
_entity_poly.entity_id
_entity_poly.type
_entity_poly.pdbx_seq_one_letter_code
_entity_poly.pdbx_strand_id
1 'polypeptide(L)'
;MFAPCVKYPTRLREDYFSIEDILTTQEKVPCKFQSAVIGIGFLDPGAEGDDLAAGTAMELPYWLARALCSRKRRIVTVEMPKPYREGYRQILSADANVVDLHKLGPYYYAFGMYLQSFGLPDAGEIANTLLQTFSTRFRRIMDSAQNCLNEDTTAVTGKLDELERVLFRVGQEGLTAFQCWQSGQSAKIVPSTMVTNYRKRKRQDGD
;
A
#
# COMPACT_ATOMS: atom_id res chain seq x y z
N MET A 1 17.94 16.18 14.36
CA MET A 1 16.48 15.99 14.45
C MET A 1 16.22 14.60 13.90
N PHE A 2 15.92 13.63 14.77
CA PHE A 2 15.77 12.23 14.36
C PHE A 2 14.54 12.11 13.46
N ALA A 3 14.72 11.53 12.26
CA ALA A 3 13.59 11.21 11.39
C ALA A 3 12.62 10.32 12.18
N PRO A 4 11.31 10.62 12.18
CA PRO A 4 10.34 9.73 12.79
C PRO A 4 10.49 8.36 12.15
N CYS A 5 10.78 7.34 12.96
CA CYS A 5 10.89 5.96 12.51
C CYS A 5 9.58 5.61 11.80
N VAL A 6 9.59 5.56 10.47
CA VAL A 6 8.37 5.28 9.71
C VAL A 6 8.01 3.82 9.99
N LYS A 7 6.92 3.64 10.73
CA LYS A 7 6.39 2.31 11.04
C LYS A 7 5.61 1.84 9.83
N TYR A 8 6.29 1.22 8.87
CA TYR A 8 5.60 0.50 7.82
C TYR A 8 4.95 -0.77 8.40
N PRO A 9 3.74 -1.17 7.95
CA PRO A 9 3.12 -2.40 8.43
C PRO A 9 3.97 -3.62 8.04
N THR A 10 4.77 -4.10 8.99
CA THR A 10 5.48 -5.39 8.95
C THR A 10 4.62 -6.52 9.52
N ARG A 11 3.31 -6.27 9.71
CA ARG A 11 2.42 -7.11 10.50
C ARG A 11 1.41 -7.80 9.59
N LEU A 12 1.18 -9.08 9.85
CA LEU A 12 0.06 -9.86 9.31
C LEU A 12 -1.33 -9.34 9.76
N ARG A 13 -1.38 -8.34 10.64
CA ARG A 13 -2.60 -7.85 11.28
C ARG A 13 -2.65 -6.33 11.17
N GLU A 14 -3.79 -5.84 10.70
CA GLU A 14 -4.12 -4.42 10.56
C GLU A 14 -4.06 -3.69 11.91
N ASP A 15 -3.53 -2.47 11.88
CA ASP A 15 -3.63 -1.49 12.94
C ASP A 15 -4.82 -0.55 12.68
N TYR A 16 -5.75 -0.51 13.63
CA TYR A 16 -6.96 0.31 13.52
C TYR A 16 -6.66 1.81 13.35
N PHE A 17 -5.52 2.30 13.88
CA PHE A 17 -5.15 3.71 13.81
C PHE A 17 -4.24 4.05 12.63
N SER A 18 -3.83 3.06 11.84
CA SER A 18 -3.00 3.27 10.66
C SER A 18 -3.86 3.70 9.48
N ILE A 19 -3.65 4.91 8.97
CA ILE A 19 -4.32 5.39 7.76
C ILE A 19 -3.93 4.52 6.56
N GLU A 20 -2.67 4.10 6.48
CA GLU A 20 -2.19 3.24 5.39
C GLU A 20 -2.91 1.88 5.39
N ASP A 21 -3.18 1.31 6.57
CA ASP A 21 -3.90 0.03 6.68
C ASP A 21 -5.38 0.21 6.29
N ILE A 22 -6.01 1.32 6.68
CA ILE A 22 -7.37 1.66 6.25
C ILE A 22 -7.46 1.80 4.73
N LEU A 23 -6.49 2.48 4.11
CA LEU A 23 -6.44 2.66 2.66
C LEU A 23 -6.14 1.35 1.93
N THR A 24 -5.23 0.53 2.47
CA THR A 24 -4.89 -0.78 1.90
C THR A 24 -6.09 -1.73 1.95
N THR A 25 -6.82 -1.78 3.05
CA THR A 25 -7.96 -2.70 3.24
C THR A 25 -9.21 -2.30 2.46
N GLN A 26 -9.28 -1.06 1.96
CA GLN A 26 -10.34 -0.58 1.09
C GLN A 26 -10.21 -1.13 -0.35
N GLU A 27 -9.05 -1.65 -0.72
CA GLU A 27 -8.82 -2.25 -2.04
C GLU A 27 -9.74 -3.45 -2.28
N LYS A 28 -10.23 -3.57 -3.52
CA LYS A 28 -11.22 -4.58 -3.90
C LYS A 28 -10.55 -5.91 -4.23
N VAL A 29 -11.23 -6.99 -3.87
CA VAL A 29 -10.80 -8.37 -4.07
C VAL A 29 -11.91 -9.12 -4.81
N PRO A 30 -11.57 -9.90 -5.86
CA PRO A 30 -12.54 -10.75 -6.53
C PRO A 30 -13.04 -11.83 -5.58
N CYS A 31 -14.35 -11.89 -5.42
CA CYS A 31 -15.03 -12.74 -4.47
C CYS A 31 -16.18 -13.47 -5.15
N LYS A 32 -16.44 -14.72 -4.74
CA LYS A 32 -17.59 -15.52 -5.19
C LYS A 32 -18.45 -15.91 -4.00
N PHE A 33 -19.74 -15.61 -4.05
CA PHE A 33 -20.68 -15.99 -3.00
C PHE A 33 -20.94 -17.50 -3.07
N GLN A 34 -20.87 -18.20 -1.95
CA GLN A 34 -21.15 -19.64 -1.87
C GLN A 34 -22.63 -19.93 -1.57
N SER A 35 -23.34 -18.97 -1.01
CA SER A 35 -24.74 -19.11 -0.61
C SER A 35 -25.52 -17.88 -1.03
N ALA A 36 -26.82 -18.04 -1.24
CA ALA A 36 -27.70 -16.91 -1.51
C ALA A 36 -27.76 -16.01 -0.26
N VAL A 37 -27.75 -14.70 -0.47
CA VAL A 37 -27.79 -13.73 0.61
C VAL A 37 -28.99 -12.81 0.42
N ILE A 38 -29.82 -12.75 1.44
CA ILE A 38 -31.13 -12.10 1.39
C ILE A 38 -30.97 -10.58 1.47
N GLY A 39 -31.74 -9.85 0.65
CA GLY A 39 -31.87 -8.39 0.73
C GLY A 39 -30.64 -7.59 0.28
N ILE A 40 -29.67 -8.22 -0.38
CA ILE A 40 -28.47 -7.56 -0.93
C ILE A 40 -28.36 -7.66 -2.46
N GLY A 41 -29.46 -7.99 -3.14
CA GLY A 41 -29.55 -8.04 -4.60
C GLY A 41 -29.16 -6.71 -5.26
N PHE A 42 -29.39 -5.57 -4.60
CA PHE A 42 -29.00 -4.24 -5.10
C PHE A 42 -27.50 -4.07 -5.34
N LEU A 43 -26.64 -4.95 -4.81
CA LEU A 43 -25.20 -4.93 -5.05
C LEU A 43 -24.84 -5.44 -6.46
N ASP A 44 -25.70 -6.26 -7.05
CA ASP A 44 -25.55 -6.76 -8.41
C ASP A 44 -26.56 -6.06 -9.32
N PRO A 45 -26.13 -5.15 -10.21
CA PRO A 45 -27.03 -4.49 -11.15
C PRO A 45 -27.77 -5.46 -12.09
N GLY A 46 -27.30 -6.70 -12.22
CA GLY A 46 -27.93 -7.77 -13.00
C GLY A 46 -28.87 -8.68 -12.22
N ALA A 47 -29.07 -8.46 -10.91
CA ALA A 47 -29.98 -9.26 -10.11
C ALA A 47 -31.45 -8.97 -10.47
N GLU A 48 -32.22 -10.01 -10.75
CA GLU A 48 -33.65 -9.93 -11.06
C GLU A 48 -34.55 -9.81 -9.81
N GLY A 49 -33.97 -9.85 -8.61
CA GLY A 49 -34.72 -9.80 -7.35
C GLY A 49 -33.94 -9.15 -6.20
N ASP A 50 -34.58 -9.09 -5.03
CA ASP A 50 -34.02 -8.45 -3.83
C ASP A 50 -32.85 -9.23 -3.20
N ASP A 51 -32.68 -10.50 -3.60
CA ASP A 51 -31.68 -11.42 -3.06
C ASP A 51 -30.52 -11.65 -4.02
N LEU A 52 -29.33 -11.87 -3.47
CA LEU A 52 -28.15 -12.22 -4.24
C LEU A 52 -28.06 -13.74 -4.38
N ALA A 53 -27.96 -14.23 -5.61
CA ALA A 53 -27.86 -15.65 -5.91
C ALA A 53 -26.53 -16.26 -5.42
N ALA A 54 -26.55 -17.57 -5.12
CA ALA A 54 -25.33 -18.31 -4.87
C ALA A 54 -24.50 -18.42 -6.17
N GLY A 55 -23.19 -18.28 -6.04
CA GLY A 55 -22.26 -18.35 -7.16
C GLY A 55 -21.99 -17.02 -7.86
N THR A 56 -22.67 -15.93 -7.48
CA THR A 56 -22.41 -14.60 -8.04
C THR A 56 -20.98 -14.16 -7.71
N ALA A 57 -20.27 -13.70 -8.74
CA ALA A 57 -18.93 -13.14 -8.63
C ALA A 57 -19.01 -11.62 -8.52
N MET A 58 -18.32 -11.04 -7.53
CA MET A 58 -18.34 -9.61 -7.26
C MET A 58 -17.00 -9.16 -6.66
N GLU A 59 -16.66 -7.90 -6.90
CA GLU A 59 -15.49 -7.24 -6.31
C GLU A 59 -15.86 -6.59 -4.96
N LEU A 60 -15.37 -7.15 -3.86
CA LEU A 60 -15.65 -6.65 -2.50
C LEU A 60 -14.40 -6.03 -1.88
N PRO A 61 -14.51 -4.96 -1.07
CA PRO A 61 -13.38 -4.46 -0.28
C PRO A 61 -12.81 -5.57 0.62
N TYR A 62 -11.48 -5.60 0.78
CA TYR A 62 -10.79 -6.62 1.56
C TYR A 62 -11.34 -6.75 2.99
N TRP A 63 -11.59 -5.64 3.69
CA TRP A 63 -12.10 -5.66 5.07
C TRP A 63 -13.44 -6.39 5.19
N LEU A 64 -14.31 -6.27 4.18
CA LEU A 64 -15.60 -6.95 4.12
C LEU A 64 -15.44 -8.42 3.73
N ALA A 65 -14.64 -8.69 2.69
CA ALA A 65 -14.35 -10.05 2.24
C ALA A 65 -13.75 -10.90 3.38
N ARG A 66 -12.85 -10.33 4.17
CA ARG A 66 -12.26 -10.96 5.36
C ARG A 66 -13.30 -11.33 6.41
N ALA A 67 -14.29 -10.47 6.67
CA ALA A 67 -15.35 -10.76 7.63
C ALA A 67 -16.25 -11.92 7.14
N LEU A 68 -16.53 -11.97 5.83
CA LEU A 68 -17.42 -12.97 5.21
C LEU A 68 -16.75 -14.32 4.95
N CYS A 69 -15.43 -14.34 4.72
CA CYS A 69 -14.64 -15.54 4.45
C CYS A 69 -14.29 -16.33 5.73
N SER A 70 -14.91 -16.02 6.88
CA SER A 70 -14.62 -16.64 8.17
C SER A 70 -14.76 -18.17 8.13
N ARG A 71 -13.82 -18.88 8.77
CA ARG A 71 -13.70 -20.35 8.78
C ARG A 71 -14.99 -21.08 9.19
N LYS A 72 -15.86 -20.41 9.96
CA LYS A 72 -17.13 -20.94 10.46
C LYS A 72 -18.32 -20.74 9.52
N ARG A 73 -18.28 -19.73 8.64
CA ARG A 73 -19.47 -19.30 7.88
C ARG A 73 -19.33 -19.34 6.36
N ARG A 74 -18.10 -19.38 5.81
CA ARG A 74 -17.77 -19.56 4.36
C ARG A 74 -18.82 -18.96 3.40
N ILE A 75 -19.27 -17.74 3.66
CA ILE A 75 -20.33 -17.10 2.86
C ILE A 75 -19.76 -16.71 1.49
N VAL A 76 -18.48 -16.34 1.47
CA VAL A 76 -17.74 -15.89 0.31
C VAL A 76 -16.43 -16.67 0.22
N THR A 77 -16.04 -17.03 -1.00
CA THR A 77 -14.68 -17.45 -1.36
C THR A 77 -13.96 -16.34 -2.09
N VAL A 78 -12.71 -16.11 -1.68
CA VAL A 78 -11.83 -15.14 -2.31
C VAL A 78 -11.05 -15.80 -3.43
N GLU A 79 -11.00 -15.14 -4.59
CA GLU A 79 -10.14 -15.52 -5.70
C GLU A 79 -8.86 -14.67 -5.69
N MET A 80 -7.81 -15.17 -6.35
CA MET A 80 -6.54 -14.44 -6.42
C MET A 80 -6.66 -13.19 -7.31
N PRO A 81 -6.38 -11.99 -6.77
CA PRO A 81 -6.33 -10.77 -7.58
C PRO A 81 -5.25 -10.88 -8.66
N LYS A 82 -5.50 -10.23 -9.81
CA LYS A 82 -4.64 -10.32 -11.01
C LYS A 82 -3.14 -10.08 -10.72
N PRO A 83 -2.73 -9.08 -9.92
CA PRO A 83 -1.30 -8.80 -9.66
C PRO A 83 -0.55 -9.92 -8.94
N TYR A 84 -1.26 -10.84 -8.26
CA TYR A 84 -0.66 -11.92 -7.46
C TYR A 84 -0.74 -13.29 -8.14
N ARG A 85 -1.35 -13.37 -9.33
CA ARG A 85 -1.41 -14.59 -10.13
C ARG A 85 -0.03 -14.95 -10.67
N GLU A 86 0.17 -16.23 -10.97
CA GLU A 86 1.44 -16.80 -11.42
C GLU A 86 2.11 -16.01 -12.56
N GLY A 87 1.35 -15.58 -13.58
CA GLY A 87 1.90 -14.80 -14.68
C GLY A 87 2.58 -13.49 -14.24
N TYR A 88 2.01 -12.76 -13.28
CA TYR A 88 2.66 -11.57 -12.73
C TYR A 88 3.84 -11.91 -11.83
N ARG A 89 3.79 -13.05 -11.10
CA ARG A 89 4.92 -13.54 -10.31
C ARG A 89 6.13 -13.83 -11.21
N GLN A 90 5.92 -14.42 -12.38
CA GLN A 90 6.97 -14.68 -13.37
C GLN A 90 7.58 -13.37 -13.92
N ILE A 91 6.75 -12.37 -14.22
CA ILE A 91 7.22 -11.04 -14.68
C ILE A 91 8.09 -10.38 -13.59
N LEU A 92 7.64 -10.38 -12.34
CA LEU A 92 8.38 -9.82 -11.21
C LEU A 92 9.68 -10.59 -10.93
N SER A 93 9.69 -11.91 -11.15
CA SER A 93 10.90 -12.73 -11.03
C SER A 93 11.90 -12.48 -12.16
N ALA A 94 11.44 -12.06 -13.34
CA ALA A 94 12.32 -11.77 -14.48
C ALA A 94 13.06 -10.44 -14.28
N ASP A 95 12.32 -9.36 -14.01
CA ASP A 95 12.90 -8.10 -13.55
C ASP A 95 11.87 -7.25 -12.81
N ALA A 96 12.02 -7.17 -11.49
CA ALA A 96 11.16 -6.35 -10.64
C ALA A 96 11.32 -4.84 -10.90
N ASN A 97 12.44 -4.38 -11.45
CA ASN A 97 12.76 -2.94 -11.56
C ASN A 97 11.99 -2.22 -12.68
N VAL A 98 11.55 -2.94 -13.70
CA VAL A 98 10.79 -2.39 -14.84
C VAL A 98 9.29 -2.32 -14.56
N VAL A 99 8.82 -3.05 -13.55
CA VAL A 99 7.40 -3.10 -13.19
C VAL A 99 7.00 -1.83 -12.43
N ASP A 100 5.86 -1.27 -12.85
CA ASP A 100 5.18 -0.16 -12.19
C ASP A 100 4.25 -0.72 -11.11
N LEU A 101 4.75 -0.76 -9.86
CA LEU A 101 3.98 -1.30 -8.74
C LEU A 101 2.79 -0.41 -8.42
N HIS A 102 2.92 0.91 -8.60
CA HIS A 102 1.86 1.86 -8.28
C HIS A 102 0.60 1.62 -9.13
N LYS A 103 0.75 1.21 -10.39
CA LYS A 103 -0.37 0.81 -11.26
C LYS A 103 -1.01 -0.53 -10.89
N LEU A 104 -0.24 -1.44 -10.31
CA LEU A 104 -0.75 -2.75 -9.85
C LEU A 104 -1.51 -2.63 -8.53
N GLY A 105 -1.19 -1.61 -7.75
CA GLY A 105 -1.83 -1.23 -6.51
C GLY A 105 -0.85 -0.35 -5.72
N PRO A 106 -1.23 0.83 -5.22
CA PRO A 106 -0.32 1.69 -4.46
C PRO A 106 0.25 1.03 -3.19
N TYR A 107 -0.40 -0.05 -2.72
CA TYR A 107 -0.09 -0.80 -1.52
C TYR A 107 0.19 -2.29 -1.80
N TYR A 108 0.90 -2.60 -2.89
CA TYR A 108 1.23 -3.96 -3.33
C TYR A 108 1.85 -4.82 -2.21
N TYR A 109 2.85 -4.30 -1.47
CA TYR A 109 3.48 -5.12 -0.42
C TYR A 109 2.53 -5.37 0.77
N ALA A 110 1.82 -4.34 1.22
CA ALA A 110 0.93 -4.43 2.37
C ALA A 110 -0.28 -5.33 2.06
N PHE A 111 -0.90 -5.13 0.89
CA PHE A 111 -2.04 -5.93 0.45
C PHE A 111 -1.66 -7.39 0.23
N GLY A 112 -0.49 -7.67 -0.37
CA GLY A 112 0.02 -9.03 -0.53
C GLY A 112 0.21 -9.78 0.80
N MET A 113 0.62 -9.08 1.87
CA MET A 113 0.68 -9.66 3.22
C MET A 113 -0.71 -9.97 3.77
N TYR A 114 -1.69 -9.10 3.54
CA TYR A 114 -3.07 -9.31 3.98
C TYR A 114 -3.79 -10.45 3.23
N LEU A 115 -3.46 -10.70 1.96
CA LEU A 115 -4.02 -11.82 1.20
C LEU A 115 -3.71 -13.18 1.83
N GLN A 116 -2.60 -13.31 2.59
CA GLN A 116 -2.25 -14.54 3.29
C GLN A 116 -3.30 -14.95 4.34
N SER A 117 -4.09 -14.00 4.86
CA SER A 117 -5.16 -14.26 5.83
C SER A 117 -6.28 -15.17 5.30
N PHE A 118 -6.44 -15.27 3.97
CA PHE A 118 -7.47 -16.10 3.34
C PHE A 118 -7.08 -17.59 3.24
N GLY A 119 -5.81 -17.94 3.51
CA GLY A 119 -5.35 -19.33 3.46
C GLY A 119 -5.37 -19.95 2.05
N LEU A 120 -5.09 -19.13 1.03
CA LEU A 120 -5.00 -19.57 -0.37
C LEU A 120 -3.78 -20.49 -0.58
N PRO A 121 -3.83 -21.46 -1.51
CA PRO A 121 -2.76 -22.44 -1.72
C PRO A 121 -1.41 -21.78 -2.08
N ASP A 122 -1.44 -20.70 -2.86
CA ASP A 122 -0.25 -19.99 -3.35
C ASP A 122 0.35 -19.00 -2.32
N ALA A 123 -0.14 -18.97 -1.08
CA ALA A 123 0.27 -17.95 -0.10
C ALA A 123 1.79 -17.94 0.17
N GLY A 124 2.43 -19.12 0.18
CA GLY A 124 3.87 -19.23 0.36
C GLY A 124 4.68 -18.67 -0.81
N GLU A 125 4.22 -18.91 -2.05
CA GLU A 125 4.86 -18.36 -3.24
C GLU A 125 4.73 -16.84 -3.29
N ILE A 126 3.57 -16.30 -2.91
CA ILE A 126 3.35 -14.85 -2.84
C ILE A 126 4.31 -14.22 -1.84
N ALA A 127 4.43 -14.77 -0.63
CA ALA A 127 5.38 -14.27 0.36
C ALA A 127 6.82 -14.23 -0.18
N ASN A 128 7.23 -15.28 -0.91
CA ASN A 128 8.54 -15.32 -1.56
C ASN A 128 8.67 -14.27 -2.67
N THR A 129 7.67 -14.12 -3.54
CA THR A 129 7.67 -13.11 -4.61
C THR A 129 7.75 -11.70 -4.04
N LEU A 130 6.99 -11.39 -2.98
CA LEU A 130 7.02 -10.08 -2.30
C LEU A 130 8.44 -9.77 -1.77
N LEU A 131 9.05 -10.74 -1.07
CA LEU A 131 10.39 -10.59 -0.52
C LEU A 131 11.46 -10.42 -1.60
N GLN A 132 11.42 -11.23 -2.67
CA GLN A 132 12.36 -11.16 -3.78
C GLN A 132 12.22 -9.84 -4.57
N THR A 133 10.98 -9.41 -4.80
CA THR A 133 10.68 -8.14 -5.48
C THR A 133 11.24 -6.97 -4.68
N PHE A 134 10.98 -6.93 -3.37
CA PHE A 134 11.50 -5.87 -2.50
C PHE A 134 13.04 -5.88 -2.45
N SER A 135 13.65 -7.05 -2.26
CA SER A 135 15.12 -7.17 -2.17
C SER A 135 15.82 -6.72 -3.45
N THR A 136 15.29 -7.10 -4.62
CA THR A 136 15.83 -6.71 -5.93
C THR A 136 15.75 -5.19 -6.16
N ARG A 137 14.63 -4.56 -5.77
CA ARG A 137 14.39 -3.12 -5.98
C ARG A 137 15.07 -2.23 -4.94
N PHE A 138 15.33 -2.77 -3.74
CA PHE A 138 15.88 -2.03 -2.59
C PHE A 138 17.14 -1.23 -2.94
N ARG A 139 18.11 -1.88 -3.60
CA ARG A 139 19.38 -1.22 -3.99
C ARG A 139 19.12 0.00 -4.87
N ARG A 140 18.29 -0.16 -5.91
CA ARG A 140 17.99 0.94 -6.84
C ARG A 140 17.31 2.10 -6.12
N ILE A 141 16.36 1.82 -5.22
CA ILE A 141 15.67 2.85 -4.44
C ILE A 141 16.65 3.63 -3.56
N MET A 142 17.53 2.93 -2.85
CA MET A 142 18.54 3.55 -2.00
C MET A 142 19.55 4.38 -2.81
N ASP A 143 20.05 3.83 -3.91
CA ASP A 143 20.97 4.54 -4.82
C ASP A 143 20.29 5.81 -5.37
N SER A 144 19.05 5.72 -5.86
CA SER A 144 18.30 6.90 -6.33
C SER A 144 18.03 7.91 -5.22
N ALA A 145 17.70 7.46 -4.00
CA ALA A 145 17.41 8.35 -2.88
C ALA A 145 18.65 9.15 -2.41
N GLN A 146 19.85 8.62 -2.58
CA GLN A 146 21.10 9.29 -2.20
C GLN A 146 21.72 10.15 -3.33
N ASN A 147 21.33 9.93 -4.59
CA ASN A 147 21.94 10.60 -5.74
C ASN A 147 21.05 11.65 -6.43
N CYS A 148 19.75 11.70 -6.15
CA CYS A 148 18.82 12.67 -6.75
C CYS A 148 18.60 13.89 -5.85
N LEU A 149 19.65 14.65 -5.53
CA LEU A 149 19.52 15.87 -4.74
C LEU A 149 19.11 17.05 -5.64
N ASN A 150 18.00 17.72 -5.32
CA ASN A 150 17.44 18.87 -6.07
C ASN A 150 17.01 18.56 -7.51
N GLU A 151 16.84 17.28 -7.85
CA GLU A 151 16.32 16.83 -9.14
C GLU A 151 14.81 16.56 -9.06
N ASP A 152 14.15 16.51 -10.21
CA ASP A 152 12.74 16.12 -10.30
C ASP A 152 12.60 14.61 -10.03
N THR A 153 12.10 14.26 -8.84
CA THR A 153 11.94 12.86 -8.40
C THR A 153 10.66 12.20 -8.93
N THR A 154 9.77 12.93 -9.60
CA THR A 154 8.43 12.46 -9.97
C THR A 154 8.44 11.18 -10.80
N ALA A 155 9.36 11.08 -11.77
CA ALA A 155 9.51 9.92 -12.65
C ALA A 155 9.92 8.65 -11.89
N VAL A 156 10.74 8.80 -10.85
CA VAL A 156 11.19 7.68 -10.00
C VAL A 156 10.07 7.28 -9.06
N THR A 157 9.51 8.24 -8.31
CA THR A 157 8.48 7.97 -7.29
C THR A 157 7.14 7.52 -7.86
N GLY A 158 6.85 7.84 -9.12
CA GLY A 158 5.60 7.47 -9.79
C GLY A 158 5.38 5.97 -9.93
N LYS A 159 6.47 5.17 -9.99
CA LYS A 159 6.42 3.71 -10.18
C LYS A 159 6.60 2.91 -8.88
N LEU A 160 6.78 3.61 -7.76
CA LEU A 160 7.07 3.03 -6.45
C LEU A 160 5.78 2.71 -5.70
N ASP A 161 5.83 1.62 -4.93
CA ASP A 161 4.86 1.34 -3.87
C ASP A 161 4.99 2.35 -2.72
N GLU A 162 3.96 2.50 -1.88
CA GLU A 162 4.03 3.42 -0.74
C GLU A 162 5.16 3.08 0.26
N LEU A 163 5.52 1.80 0.41
CA LEU A 163 6.68 1.35 1.20
C LEU A 163 7.96 1.93 0.65
N GLU A 164 8.11 1.81 -0.66
CA GLU A 164 9.29 2.25 -1.39
C GLU A 164 9.39 3.77 -1.38
N ARG A 165 8.26 4.48 -1.48
CA ARG A 165 8.20 5.95 -1.38
C ARG A 165 8.57 6.45 0.01
N VAL A 166 8.09 5.77 1.05
CA VAL A 166 8.49 6.01 2.43
C VAL A 166 10.00 5.87 2.57
N LEU A 167 10.57 4.76 2.08
CA LEU A 167 12.02 4.51 2.16
C LEU A 167 12.81 5.56 1.38
N PHE A 168 12.36 5.90 0.18
CA PHE A 168 12.97 6.93 -0.66
C PHE A 168 12.97 8.30 0.05
N ARG A 169 11.84 8.69 0.65
CA ARG A 169 11.71 9.94 1.42
C ARG A 169 12.64 9.96 2.62
N VAL A 170 12.72 8.88 3.39
CA VAL A 170 13.65 8.77 4.54
C VAL A 170 15.11 8.89 4.07
N GLY A 171 15.47 8.29 2.95
CA GLY A 171 16.80 8.43 2.35
C GLY A 171 17.12 9.88 1.99
N GLN A 172 16.19 10.58 1.34
CA GLN A 172 16.32 11.98 0.96
C GLN A 172 16.38 12.93 2.16
N GLU A 173 15.58 12.69 3.19
CA GLU A 173 15.64 13.42 4.46
C GLU A 173 17.01 13.26 5.12
N GLY A 174 17.57 12.05 5.12
CA GLY A 174 18.92 11.78 5.63
C GLY A 174 20.02 12.52 4.87
N LEU A 175 19.98 12.48 3.53
CA LEU A 175 20.93 13.20 2.68
C LEU A 175 20.85 14.71 2.89
N THR A 176 19.64 15.27 2.90
CA THR A 176 19.40 16.70 3.12
C THR A 176 19.90 17.13 4.50
N ALA A 177 19.61 16.34 5.54
CA ALA A 177 20.08 16.61 6.90
C ALA A 177 21.61 16.61 6.98
N PHE A 178 22.26 15.65 6.32
CA PHE A 178 23.72 15.57 6.25
C PHE A 178 24.33 16.80 5.55
N GLN A 179 23.75 17.26 4.45
CA GLN A 179 24.24 18.44 3.74
C GLN A 179 24.01 19.74 4.51
N CYS A 180 22.86 19.90 5.16
CA CYS A 180 22.61 21.01 6.07
C CYS A 180 23.60 21.02 7.24
N TRP A 181 24.02 19.84 7.71
CA TRP A 181 25.08 19.73 8.70
C TRP A 181 26.45 20.12 8.12
N GLN A 182 26.85 19.56 6.98
CA GLN A 182 28.14 19.83 6.32
C GLN A 182 28.32 21.32 5.97
N SER A 183 27.23 22.00 5.59
CA SER A 183 27.24 23.44 5.26
C SER A 183 27.12 24.36 6.49
N GLY A 184 27.07 23.81 7.71
CA GLY A 184 26.93 24.59 8.95
C GLY A 184 25.54 25.19 9.19
N GLN A 185 24.57 24.96 8.31
CA GLN A 185 23.19 25.46 8.45
C GLN A 185 22.47 24.84 9.65
N SER A 186 22.85 23.62 10.05
CA SER A 186 22.28 22.92 11.21
C SER A 186 22.52 23.61 12.56
N ALA A 187 23.50 24.52 12.65
CA ALA A 187 23.79 25.29 13.86
C ALA A 187 22.78 26.42 14.11
N LYS A 188 22.01 26.81 13.08
CA LYS A 188 21.01 27.87 13.18
C LYS A 188 19.70 27.31 13.72
N ILE A 189 19.27 27.79 14.89
CA ILE A 189 17.96 27.42 15.44
C ILE A 189 16.87 28.13 14.63
N VAL A 190 16.07 27.34 13.92
CA VAL A 190 14.92 27.80 13.13
C VAL A 190 13.63 27.37 13.83
N PRO A 191 12.57 28.20 13.84
CA PRO A 191 11.28 27.78 14.36
C PRO A 191 10.76 26.55 13.61
N SER A 192 10.05 25.67 14.31
CA SER A 192 9.50 24.47 13.69
C SER A 192 8.50 24.80 12.59
N THR A 193 8.36 23.88 11.64
CA THR A 193 7.39 23.96 10.54
C THR A 193 5.96 24.16 11.05
N MET A 194 5.62 23.62 12.23
CA MET A 194 4.33 23.88 12.86
C MET A 194 4.13 25.35 13.23
N VAL A 195 5.14 25.98 13.85
CA VAL A 195 5.06 27.39 14.30
C VAL A 195 4.99 28.34 13.10
N THR A 196 5.72 28.05 12.02
CA THR A 196 5.66 28.86 10.79
C THR A 196 4.30 28.76 10.10
N ASN A 197 3.69 27.57 10.08
CA ASN A 197 2.36 27.36 9.49
C ASN A 197 1.23 28.01 10.30
N TYR A 198 1.27 27.95 11.64
CA TYR A 198 0.29 28.64 12.50
C TYR A 198 0.31 30.15 12.28
N ARG A 199 1.50 30.76 12.14
CA ARG A 199 1.64 32.20 11.86
C ARG A 199 1.05 32.60 10.51
N LYS A 200 1.14 31.74 9.49
CA LYS A 200 0.54 32.00 8.16
C LYS A 200 -0.99 32.00 8.21
N ARG A 201 -1.59 31.05 8.93
CA ARG A 201 -3.06 30.97 9.07
C ARG A 201 -3.63 32.20 9.78
N LYS A 202 -2.99 32.66 10.86
CA LYS A 202 -3.45 33.83 11.64
C LYS A 202 -3.39 35.17 10.87
N ARG A 203 -2.65 35.25 9.76
CA ARG A 203 -2.56 36.46 8.92
C ARG A 203 -3.68 36.55 7.88
N GLN A 204 -4.46 35.49 7.67
CA GLN A 204 -5.60 35.51 6.73
C GLN A 204 -6.91 35.99 7.38
N ASP A 205 -6.99 36.01 8.72
CA ASP A 205 -8.19 36.45 9.47
C ASP A 205 -8.18 37.97 9.81
N GLY A 206 -7.42 38.77 9.06
CA GLY A 206 -7.20 40.19 9.34
C GLY A 206 -7.09 41.02 8.07
N ASP A 207 -8.15 41.01 7.26
CA ASP A 207 -8.56 42.07 6.33
C ASP A 207 -10.07 41.95 6.08
#